data_AF-A0AAE1V4Z0-F1
#
_entry.id   AF-A0AAE1V4Z0-F1
#
_cell.length_a   1.000
_cell.length_b   1.000
_cell.length_c   1.000
_cell.angle_alpha   90.00
_cell.angle_beta   90.00
_cell.angle_gamma   90.00
#
_symmetry.space_group_name_H-M   'P 1'
#
loop_
_entity.id
_entity.type
_entity.pdbx_description
1 polymer ?
#
loop_
_entity_poly.entity_id
_entity_poly.type
_entity_poly.pdbx_seq_one_letter_code
_entity_poly.pdbx_strand_id
1 'polypeptide(L)'
;MSHSIETLIRSFGANPTVYELDELANGMEMEKALVELGCKPSVPAVFIGKELVGGSNEIMSLNLRGNKLKQLLIRANAIWV
;
A
#
# COMPACT_ATOMS: atom_id res chain seq x y z
N MET A 1 11.12 -4.12 -4.17
CA MET A 1 9.91 -4.90 -3.78
C MET A 1 8.61 -4.11 -3.93
N SER A 2 8.63 -2.78 -4.06
CA SER A 2 7.42 -1.95 -4.29
C SER A 2 6.63 -2.37 -5.54
N HIS A 3 7.30 -2.72 -6.64
CA HIS A 3 6.62 -3.19 -7.88
C HIS A 3 5.78 -4.45 -7.71
N SER A 4 6.12 -5.36 -6.80
CA SER A 4 5.33 -6.57 -6.55
C SER A 4 3.98 -6.24 -5.91
N ILE A 5 3.97 -5.27 -4.99
CA ILE A 5 2.76 -4.78 -4.34
C ILE A 5 1.91 -3.98 -5.32
N GLU A 6 2.53 -3.12 -6.13
CA GLU A 6 1.84 -2.40 -7.19
C GLU A 6 1.15 -3.37 -8.15
N THR A 7 1.89 -4.37 -8.67
CA THR A 7 1.37 -5.38 -9.59
C THR A 7 0.22 -6.16 -8.98
N LEU A 8 0.34 -6.56 -7.71
CA LEU A 8 -0.72 -7.25 -6.98
C LEU A 8 -1.99 -6.39 -6.90
N ILE A 9 -1.87 -5.13 -6.49
CA ILE A 9 -3.03 -4.22 -6.39
C ILE A 9 -3.67 -4.02 -7.77
N ARG A 10 -2.85 -3.81 -8.81
CA ARG A 10 -3.33 -3.72 -10.20
C ARG A 10 -4.02 -5.00 -10.69
N SER A 11 -3.60 -6.18 -10.24
CA SER A 11 -4.24 -7.45 -10.63
C SER A 11 -5.69 -7.60 -10.13
N PHE A 12 -6.09 -6.82 -9.12
CA PHE A 12 -7.49 -6.74 -8.68
C PHE A 12 -8.34 -5.80 -9.56
N GLY A 13 -7.73 -5.10 -10.53
CA GLY A 13 -8.38 -4.06 -11.33
C GLY A 13 -8.33 -2.66 -10.71
N ALA A 14 -7.59 -2.48 -9.60
CA ALA A 14 -7.38 -1.17 -8.99
C ALA A 14 -6.31 -0.36 -9.74
N ASN A 15 -6.38 0.97 -9.65
CA ASN A 15 -5.31 1.85 -10.13
C ASN A 15 -4.66 2.58 -8.94
N PRO A 16 -3.59 2.02 -8.34
CA PRO A 16 -2.91 2.67 -7.23
C PRO A 16 -2.15 3.91 -7.69
N THR A 17 -2.15 4.95 -6.86
CA THR A 17 -1.18 6.05 -6.98
C THR A 17 0.10 5.65 -6.27
N VAL A 18 1.23 5.71 -6.97
CA VAL A 18 2.55 5.36 -6.44
C VAL A 18 3.34 6.66 -6.24
N TYR A 19 3.95 6.80 -5.06
CA TYR A 19 4.85 7.89 -4.72
C TYR A 19 6.23 7.30 -4.49
N GLU A 20 7.15 7.54 -5.42
CA GLU A 20 8.55 7.13 -5.29
C GLU A 20 9.28 8.17 -4.44
N LEU A 21 9.52 7.85 -3.16
CA LEU A 21 10.05 8.81 -2.19
C LEU A 21 11.46 9.29 -2.55
N ASP A 22 12.26 8.48 -3.23
CA ASP A 22 13.60 8.84 -3.71
C ASP A 22 13.59 9.90 -4.82
N GLU A 23 12.47 10.08 -5.51
CA GLU A 23 12.30 11.11 -6.55
C GLU A 23 11.66 12.41 -6.02
N LEU A 24 11.14 12.41 -4.79
CA LEU A 24 10.44 13.55 -4.21
C LEU A 24 11.38 14.45 -3.41
N ALA A 25 11.29 15.77 -3.61
CA ALA A 25 12.12 16.74 -2.90
C ALA A 25 12.00 16.66 -1.36
N ASN A 26 10.83 16.27 -0.86
CA ASN A 26 10.53 16.04 0.56
C ASN A 26 10.48 14.55 0.94
N GLY A 27 11.04 13.67 0.12
CA GLY A 27 11.01 12.21 0.31
C GLY A 27 11.56 11.74 1.64
N MET A 28 12.68 12.32 2.08
CA MET A 28 13.32 11.99 3.36
C MET A 28 12.44 12.34 4.57
N GLU A 29 11.72 13.46 4.51
CA GLU A 29 10.77 13.86 5.56
C GLU A 29 9.57 12.91 5.62
N MET A 30 9.06 12.52 4.45
CA MET A 30 7.98 11.52 4.36
C MET A 30 8.43 10.15 4.88
N GLU A 31 9.63 9.70 4.54
CA GLU A 31 10.17 8.44 5.03
C GLU A 31 10.29 8.44 6.56
N LYS A 32 10.80 9.54 7.14
CA LYS A 32 10.88 9.71 8.59
C LYS A 32 9.49 9.66 9.24
N ALA A 33 8.50 10.33 8.66
CA ALA A 33 7.12 10.29 9.14
C ALA A 33 6.52 8.87 9.07
N LEU A 34 6.82 8.09 8.02
CA LEU A 34 6.39 6.69 7.92
C LEU A 34 7.01 5.82 9.01
N VAL A 35 8.29 6.04 9.33
CA VAL A 35 8.96 5.34 10.44
C VAL A 35 8.32 5.71 11.79
N GLU A 36 7.99 6.99 12.01
CA GLU A 36 7.30 7.47 13.21
C GLU A 36 5.87 6.91 13.33
N LEU A 37 5.20 6.66 12.21
CA LEU A 37 3.91 5.94 12.14
C LEU A 37 4.04 4.43 12.38
N GLY A 38 5.25 3.90 12.49
CA GLY A 38 5.51 2.49 12.79
C GLY A 38 5.76 1.60 11.57
N CYS A 39 5.90 2.16 10.36
CA CYS A 39 6.30 1.39 9.18
C CYS A 39 7.77 0.95 9.30
N LYS A 40 7.98 -0.37 9.43
CA LYS A 40 9.33 -0.97 9.50
C LYS A 40 9.39 -2.23 8.60
N PRO A 41 10.04 -2.18 7.42
CA PRO A 41 10.71 -1.02 6.80
C PRO A 41 9.74 0.12 6.46
N SER A 42 10.28 1.33 6.27
CA SER A 42 9.54 2.56 5.92
C SER A 42 8.73 2.42 4.63
N VAL A 43 9.30 1.73 3.64
CA VAL A 43 8.69 1.47 2.34
C VAL A 43 8.68 -0.03 1.99
N PRO A 44 7.66 -0.50 1.23
CA PRO A 44 6.48 0.26 0.82
C PRO A 44 5.51 0.48 2.00
N ALA A 45 4.84 1.62 2.01
CA ALA A 45 3.71 1.90 2.91
C ALA A 45 2.43 2.04 2.08
N VAL A 46 1.45 1.16 2.32
CA VAL A 46 0.22 1.11 1.54
C VAL A 46 -0.94 1.67 2.35
N PHE A 47 -1.61 2.64 1.74
CA PHE A 47 -2.82 3.24 2.27
C PHE A 47 -4.01 2.85 1.40
N ILE A 48 -5.11 2.42 2.02
CA ILE A 48 -6.37 2.08 1.33
C ILE A 48 -7.49 2.82 2.05
N GLY A 49 -8.29 3.60 1.33
CA GLY A 49 -9.39 4.36 1.93
C GLY A 49 -8.95 5.39 2.99
N LYS A 50 -7.75 5.97 2.84
CA LYS A 50 -7.09 6.89 3.79
C LYS A 50 -6.54 6.24 5.07
N GLU A 51 -6.60 4.92 5.19
CA GLU A 51 -6.06 4.19 6.34
C GLU A 51 -4.74 3.50 5.97
N LEU A 52 -3.75 3.53 6.88
CA LEU A 52 -2.51 2.77 6.75
C LEU A 52 -2.82 1.28 6.92
N VAL A 53 -2.66 0.52 5.84
CA VAL A 53 -2.89 -0.93 5.85
C VAL A 53 -1.61 -1.70 6.23
N GLY A 54 -0.45 -1.15 5.90
CA GLY A 54 0.86 -1.70 6.25
C GLY A 54 1.80 -1.76 5.05
N GLY A 55 2.86 -2.55 5.17
CA GLY A 55 3.84 -2.74 4.11
C GLY A 55 3.65 -4.05 3.34
N SER A 56 4.73 -4.51 2.71
CA SER A 56 4.68 -5.70 1.85
C SER A 56 4.12 -6.94 2.56
N ASN A 57 4.53 -7.17 3.81
CA ASN A 57 4.16 -8.35 4.57
C ASN A 57 2.67 -8.34 4.93
N GLU A 58 2.17 -7.20 5.38
CA GLU A 58 0.76 -7.03 5.74
C GLU A 58 -0.12 -7.23 4.51
N ILE A 59 0.23 -6.61 3.39
CA ILE A 59 -0.53 -6.75 2.12
C ILE A 59 -0.53 -8.18 1.62
N MET A 60 0.62 -8.85 1.59
CA MET A 60 0.70 -10.26 1.19
C MET A 60 -0.09 -11.16 2.13
N SER A 61 -0.03 -10.90 3.43
CA SER A 61 -0.80 -11.64 4.43
C SER A 61 -2.32 -11.43 4.27
N LEU A 62 -2.77 -10.22 3.91
CA LEU A 62 -4.18 -9.92 3.62
C LEU A 62 -4.67 -10.57 2.32
N ASN A 63 -3.78 -10.71 1.33
CA ASN A 63 -4.06 -11.43 0.10
C ASN A 63 -4.28 -12.94 0.36
N LEU A 64 -3.41 -13.55 1.17
CA LEU A 64 -3.50 -14.97 1.53
C LEU A 64 -4.68 -15.28 2.47
N ARG A 65 -5.06 -14.32 3.34
CA ARG A 65 -6.17 -14.48 4.29
C ARG A 65 -7.53 -14.20 3.66
N GLY A 66 -7.96 -15.09 2.76
CA GLY A 66 -9.36 -15.24 2.38
C GLY A 66 -10.01 -13.97 1.84
N ASN A 67 -9.41 -13.37 0.81
CA ASN A 67 -10.00 -12.25 0.06
C ASN A 67 -10.14 -10.93 0.84
N LYS A 68 -9.51 -10.80 2.01
CA LYS A 68 -9.60 -9.60 2.85
C LYS A 68 -9.06 -8.35 2.14
N LEU A 69 -7.98 -8.49 1.36
CA LEU A 69 -7.46 -7.40 0.54
C LEU A 69 -8.48 -6.88 -0.48
N LYS A 70 -9.16 -7.79 -1.20
CA LYS A 70 -10.22 -7.43 -2.15
C LYS A 70 -11.37 -6.68 -1.48
N GLN A 71 -11.77 -7.11 -0.28
CA GLN A 71 -12.83 -6.45 0.49
C GLN A 71 -12.45 -5.02 0.90
N LEU A 72 -11.19 -4.78 1.27
CA LEU A 72 -10.70 -3.42 1.55
C LEU A 72 -10.73 -2.54 0.30
N LEU A 73 -10.32 -3.08 -0.85
CA LEU A 73 -10.36 -2.36 -2.13
C LEU A 73 -11.80 -2.00 -2.55
N ILE A 74 -12.77 -2.90 -2.37
CA ILE A 74 -14.19 -2.61 -2.64
C ILE A 74 -14.70 -1.50 -1.70
N ARG A 75 -14.43 -1.61 -0.39
CA ARG A 75 -14.85 -0.59 0.59
C ARG A 75 -14.25 0.79 0.32
N ALA A 76 -13.05 0.83 -0.23
CA ALA A 76 -12.39 2.07 -0.64
C ALA A 76 -12.84 2.59 -2.02
N ASN A 77 -13.81 1.93 -2.68
CA ASN A 77 -14.23 2.20 -4.06
C ASN A 77 -13.07 2.14 -5.07
N ALA A 78 -12.02 1.37 -4.77
CA ALA A 78 -10.86 1.21 -5.64
C ALA A 78 -11.10 0.18 -6.76
N ILE A 79 -12.02 -0.75 -6.53
CA ILE A 79 -12.49 -1.75 -7.49
C ILE A 79 -14.00 -1.93 -7.34
N TRP A 80 -14.63 -2.38 -8.42
CA TRP A 80 -16.05 -2.71 -8.48
C TRP A 80 -16.19 -4.20 -8.80
N VAL A 81 -17.18 -4.86 -8.22
CA VAL A 81 -17.58 -6.24 -8.55
C VAL A 81 -18.98 -6.20 -9.13
#